data_AF-A0A1V4WYW6-F1
#
_entry.id   AF-A0A1V4WYW6-F1
#
_cell.length_a   1.000
_cell.length_b   1.000
_cell.length_c   1.000
_cell.angle_alpha   90.00
_cell.angle_beta   90.00
_cell.angle_gamma   90.00
#
_symmetry.space_group_name_H-M   'P 1'
#
loop_
_entity.id
_entity.type
_entity.pdbx_description
1 polymer ?
#
loop_
_entity_poly.entity_id
_entity_poly.type
_entity_poly.pdbx_seq_one_letter_code
_entity_poly.pdbx_strand_id
1 'polypeptide(L)'
;MVSRRKVHAGFGRSIVAAAVFMFLASCTPAVFDYEVFDTSGTADALGRREEDVDALVKEGLVRFVLNPVAADDGYLFGERGVLGEPVEAQSGERLEIRWEGFFPRYRLYYVPSPRHPGVVIGECYFPDGCNNGFFFAPDADGDAVPDRLRYVQWVSSDYGRDDGVPGYLDRYRYVYDVAKDRLYVWHDLLFYRCPPPLSTPPYTCRTKCDPPCKMSAVGNRTYPVVFKTRLVEERSLLGPQD
;
A
#
# COMPACT_ATOMS: atom_id res chain seq x y z
N MET A 1 -24.39 -16.07 -68.43
CA MET A 1 -23.65 -17.35 -68.55
C MET A 1 -22.16 -17.04 -68.41
N VAL A 2 -21.53 -17.57 -67.34
CA VAL A 2 -20.21 -18.26 -67.29
C VAL A 2 -19.17 -17.81 -68.36
N SER A 3 -17.89 -17.52 -68.12
CA SER A 3 -16.98 -17.55 -66.97
C SER A 3 -15.55 -17.26 -67.50
N ARG A 4 -14.61 -17.04 -66.59
CA ARG A 4 -13.13 -17.11 -66.75
C ARG A 4 -12.44 -15.98 -67.53
N ARG A 5 -11.91 -15.01 -66.79
CA ARG A 5 -10.56 -14.47 -67.08
C ARG A 5 -9.53 -15.24 -66.27
N LYS A 6 -8.56 -15.78 -67.00
CA LYS A 6 -7.34 -16.44 -66.49
C LYS A 6 -6.45 -15.44 -65.77
N VAL A 7 -5.92 -15.90 -64.64
CA VAL A 7 -4.73 -15.40 -63.94
C VAL A 7 -3.49 -15.74 -64.78
N HIS A 8 -2.50 -14.83 -64.85
CA HIS A 8 -1.03 -15.06 -64.72
C HIS A 8 -0.35 -13.69 -64.85
N ALA A 9 0.12 -13.12 -63.74
CA ALA A 9 1.48 -13.30 -63.19
C ALA A 9 2.47 -12.30 -63.82
N GLY A 10 2.65 -11.17 -63.13
CA GLY A 10 3.70 -10.19 -63.37
C GLY A 10 4.26 -9.76 -62.02
N PHE A 11 5.33 -10.43 -61.62
CA PHE A 11 6.10 -10.22 -60.39
C PHE A 11 6.73 -8.82 -60.44
N GLY A 12 6.12 -7.85 -59.77
CA GLY A 12 6.63 -6.48 -59.64
C GLY A 12 6.89 -6.16 -58.17
N ARG A 13 8.16 -6.03 -57.82
CA ARG A 13 8.67 -5.70 -56.49
C ARG A 13 7.99 -4.43 -55.92
N SER A 14 7.16 -4.60 -54.90
CA SER A 14 6.77 -3.51 -54.00
C SER A 14 7.66 -3.57 -52.76
N ILE A 15 8.76 -2.81 -52.78
CA ILE A 15 9.48 -2.45 -51.56
C ILE A 15 8.62 -1.36 -50.90
N VAL A 16 7.82 -1.74 -49.90
CA VAL A 16 7.22 -0.76 -48.99
C VAL A 16 8.34 -0.31 -48.07
N ALA A 17 8.97 0.80 -48.42
CA ALA A 17 9.83 1.52 -47.49
C ALA A 17 8.93 2.08 -46.38
N ALA A 18 8.86 1.37 -45.26
CA ALA A 18 8.30 1.91 -44.03
C ALA A 18 9.22 3.04 -43.56
N ALA A 19 8.83 4.28 -43.84
CA ALA A 19 9.45 5.46 -43.28
C ALA A 19 9.22 5.46 -41.76
N VAL A 20 10.22 5.00 -41.01
CA VAL A 20 10.29 5.20 -39.56
C VAL A 20 10.55 6.69 -39.34
N PHE A 21 9.49 7.44 -39.04
CA PHE A 21 9.62 8.78 -38.47
C PHE A 21 10.19 8.63 -37.06
N MET A 22 11.52 8.72 -36.92
CA MET A 22 12.15 8.99 -35.64
C MET A 22 11.81 10.43 -35.26
N PHE A 23 10.80 10.60 -34.40
CA PHE A 23 10.71 11.80 -33.57
C PHE A 23 11.90 11.78 -32.62
N LEU A 24 12.98 12.47 -33.02
CA LEU A 24 13.99 12.98 -32.09
C LEU A 24 13.30 14.08 -31.26
N ALA A 25 12.50 13.68 -30.28
CA ALA A 25 12.23 14.54 -29.15
C ALA A 25 13.56 14.66 -28.39
N SER A 26 14.21 15.80 -28.60
CA SER A 26 15.39 16.23 -27.86
C SER A 26 15.19 15.93 -26.37
N CYS A 27 15.99 15.01 -25.83
CA CYS A 27 16.20 14.86 -24.40
C CYS A 27 16.93 16.10 -23.88
N THR A 28 16.22 17.22 -23.79
CA THR A 28 16.53 18.19 -22.75
C THR A 28 16.16 17.53 -21.43
N PRO A 29 17.08 17.39 -20.46
CA PRO A 29 16.66 17.02 -19.12
C PRO A 29 15.63 18.05 -18.70
N ALA A 30 14.41 17.60 -18.42
CA ALA A 30 13.47 18.41 -17.67
C ALA A 30 14.19 18.73 -16.36
N VAL A 31 14.66 19.96 -16.23
CA VAL A 31 14.98 20.54 -14.93
C VAL A 31 13.63 20.59 -14.24
N PHE A 32 13.30 19.54 -13.51
CA PHE A 32 12.17 19.57 -12.61
C PHE A 32 12.50 20.66 -11.59
N ASP A 33 11.76 21.76 -11.68
CA ASP A 33 11.62 22.69 -10.57
C ASP A 33 11.22 21.84 -9.37
N TYR A 34 12.17 21.60 -8.48
CA TYR A 34 11.88 21.15 -7.13
C TYR A 34 11.19 22.32 -6.47
N GLU A 35 9.88 22.45 -6.70
CA GLU A 35 9.04 23.33 -5.92
C GLU A 35 9.42 23.10 -4.46
N VAL A 36 9.80 24.19 -3.80
CA VAL A 36 9.98 24.23 -2.35
C VAL A 36 8.61 23.94 -1.78
N PHE A 37 8.33 22.65 -1.57
CA PHE A 37 7.01 22.17 -1.19
C PHE A 37 6.72 22.56 0.25
N ASP A 38 5.63 23.30 0.40
CA ASP A 38 5.19 23.93 1.62
C ASP A 38 5.05 22.92 2.77
N THR A 39 5.91 23.08 3.78
CA THR A 39 5.85 22.33 5.04
C THR A 39 4.89 22.98 6.05
N SER A 40 4.27 24.11 5.71
CA SER A 40 3.42 24.85 6.64
C SER A 40 2.02 24.22 6.71
N GLY A 41 1.72 23.61 7.86
CA GLY A 41 0.38 23.11 8.20
C GLY A 41 0.30 21.67 8.73
N THR A 42 1.35 20.85 8.59
CA THR A 42 1.28 19.39 8.80
C THR A 42 2.05 18.85 10.02
N ALA A 43 2.62 19.72 10.86
CA ALA A 43 3.58 19.32 11.91
C ALA A 43 3.01 18.34 12.95
N ASP A 44 1.71 18.40 13.25
CA ASP A 44 1.08 17.71 14.39
C ASP A 44 0.11 16.57 14.01
N ALA A 45 0.03 16.19 12.73
CA ALA A 45 -0.89 15.12 12.33
C ALA A 45 -0.40 13.74 12.83
N LEU A 46 -1.34 12.95 13.38
CA LEU A 46 -1.04 11.65 13.99
C LEU A 46 -0.38 10.69 12.98
N GLY A 47 0.63 9.98 13.46
CA GLY A 47 1.36 9.02 12.64
C GLY A 47 2.27 9.67 11.59
N ARG A 48 2.54 10.98 11.68
CA ARG A 48 3.61 11.61 10.88
C ARG A 48 4.92 10.86 11.08
N ARG A 49 5.26 10.53 12.33
CA ARG A 49 6.40 9.69 12.68
C ARG A 49 5.93 8.37 13.30
N GLU A 50 6.69 7.30 13.11
CA GLU A 50 6.35 5.99 13.69
C GLU A 50 6.51 5.98 15.21
N GLU A 51 7.40 6.83 15.76
CA GLU A 51 7.55 7.04 17.20
C GLU A 51 6.26 7.50 17.86
N ASP A 52 5.47 8.32 17.16
CA ASP A 52 4.20 8.86 17.67
C ASP A 52 3.17 7.74 17.84
N VAL A 53 3.23 6.72 16.98
CA VAL A 53 2.38 5.53 17.03
C VAL A 53 2.84 4.59 18.14
N ASP A 54 4.14 4.42 18.28
CA ASP A 54 4.75 3.57 19.28
C ASP A 54 4.62 4.12 20.72
N ALA A 55 4.39 5.43 20.86
CA ALA A 55 4.05 6.08 22.12
C ALA A 55 2.71 5.59 22.69
N LEU A 56 1.79 5.10 21.86
CA LEU A 56 0.49 4.55 22.28
C LEU A 56 0.62 3.35 23.23
N VAL A 57 1.73 2.60 23.16
CA VAL A 57 2.03 1.53 24.13
C VAL A 57 2.11 2.08 25.56
N LYS A 58 2.64 3.29 25.73
CA LYS A 58 2.76 3.94 27.06
C LYS A 58 1.41 4.42 27.59
N GLU A 59 0.38 4.48 26.74
CA GLU A 59 -1.00 4.79 27.11
C GLU A 59 -1.78 3.56 27.59
N GLY A 60 -1.11 2.41 27.76
CA GLY A 60 -1.72 1.17 28.22
C GLY A 60 -2.41 0.36 27.11
N LEU A 61 -2.16 0.71 25.83
CA LEU A 61 -2.67 -0.06 24.69
C LEU A 61 -1.71 -1.19 24.32
N VAL A 62 -2.28 -2.35 24.01
CA VAL A 62 -1.55 -3.53 23.54
C VAL A 62 -1.46 -3.51 22.01
N ARG A 63 -0.29 -3.88 21.49
CA ARG A 63 -0.04 -3.98 20.04
C ARG A 63 -0.38 -5.37 19.55
N PHE A 64 -1.26 -5.46 18.57
CA PHE A 64 -1.62 -6.70 17.89
C PHE A 64 -1.17 -6.67 16.44
N VAL A 65 -0.58 -7.76 15.95
CA VAL A 65 -0.10 -7.86 14.56
C VAL A 65 -1.23 -8.40 13.69
N LEU A 66 -1.47 -7.75 12.55
CA LEU A 66 -2.34 -8.32 11.51
C LEU A 66 -1.49 -9.30 10.69
N ASN A 67 -1.82 -10.58 10.80
CA ASN A 67 -1.10 -11.61 10.07
C ASN A 67 -1.31 -11.42 8.56
N PRO A 68 -0.23 -11.45 7.75
CA PRO A 68 -0.37 -11.39 6.32
C PRO A 68 -1.14 -12.62 5.84
N VAL A 69 -2.27 -12.40 5.16
CA VAL A 69 -3.02 -13.47 4.53
C VAL A 69 -2.54 -13.58 3.09
N ALA A 70 -1.94 -14.71 2.74
CA ALA A 70 -1.62 -15.01 1.35
C ALA A 70 -2.95 -15.24 0.61
N ALA A 71 -3.26 -14.44 -0.42
CA ALA A 71 -4.26 -14.88 -1.38
C ALA A 71 -3.67 -16.11 -2.10
N ASP A 72 -4.51 -17.12 -2.27
CA ASP A 72 -4.17 -18.30 -3.05
C ASP A 72 -3.68 -17.85 -4.44
N ASP A 73 -2.43 -18.21 -4.73
CA ASP A 73 -1.78 -18.36 -6.03
C ASP A 73 -2.34 -17.63 -7.28
N GLY A 74 -2.54 -16.31 -7.21
CA GLY A 74 -2.41 -15.43 -8.39
C GLY A 74 -3.37 -15.67 -9.56
N TYR A 75 -4.45 -16.43 -9.39
CA TYR A 75 -5.48 -16.55 -10.42
C TYR A 75 -6.39 -15.30 -10.42
N LEU A 76 -6.57 -14.70 -11.59
CA LEU A 76 -7.57 -13.64 -11.88
C LEU A 76 -9.02 -14.01 -11.47
N PHE A 77 -9.25 -15.28 -11.13
CA PHE A 77 -10.52 -15.88 -10.73
C PHE A 77 -10.52 -16.45 -9.30
N GLY A 78 -9.49 -16.16 -8.48
CA GLY A 78 -9.47 -16.57 -7.08
C GLY A 78 -10.71 -16.08 -6.31
N GLU A 79 -11.11 -16.81 -5.28
CA GLU A 79 -12.29 -16.46 -4.47
C GLU A 79 -12.16 -15.03 -3.92
N ARG A 80 -13.09 -14.17 -4.35
CA ARG A 80 -13.18 -12.79 -3.87
C ARG A 80 -13.95 -12.79 -2.57
N GLY A 81 -13.46 -12.07 -1.58
CA GLY A 81 -14.10 -12.00 -0.28
C GLY A 81 -13.14 -11.67 0.84
N VAL A 82 -13.58 -11.99 2.06
CA VAL A 82 -12.77 -11.85 3.26
C VAL A 82 -11.68 -12.93 3.24
N LEU A 83 -10.45 -12.50 3.46
CA LEU A 83 -9.27 -13.34 3.54
C LEU A 83 -8.93 -13.60 5.00
N GLY A 84 -8.80 -14.88 5.36
CA GLY A 84 -8.53 -15.31 6.73
C GLY A 84 -9.71 -15.04 7.68
N GLU A 85 -9.46 -15.21 8.98
CA GLU A 85 -10.44 -14.89 10.01
C GLU A 85 -10.43 -13.38 10.31
N PRO A 86 -11.59 -12.70 10.34
CA PRO A 86 -11.68 -11.34 10.83
C PRO A 86 -11.16 -11.23 12.26
N VAL A 87 -10.46 -10.14 12.55
CA VAL A 87 -10.15 -9.81 13.95
C VAL A 87 -11.39 -9.15 14.54
N GLU A 88 -12.03 -9.82 15.50
CA GLU A 88 -13.20 -9.31 16.21
C GLU A 88 -12.80 -8.81 17.60
N ALA A 89 -13.28 -7.62 17.96
CA ALA A 89 -13.16 -7.05 19.29
C ALA A 89 -14.39 -7.39 20.13
N GLN A 90 -14.26 -7.38 21.46
CA GLN A 90 -15.39 -7.63 22.37
C GLN A 90 -16.54 -6.63 22.19
N SER A 91 -16.22 -5.41 21.72
CA SER A 91 -17.18 -4.38 21.31
C SER A 91 -18.08 -4.77 20.12
N GLY A 92 -17.73 -5.83 19.37
CA GLY A 92 -18.35 -6.22 18.10
C GLY A 92 -17.80 -5.46 16.88
N GLU A 93 -16.77 -4.63 17.07
CA GLU A 93 -15.97 -4.07 15.98
C GLU A 93 -15.11 -5.17 15.35
N ARG A 94 -14.84 -5.06 14.05
CA ARG A 94 -13.96 -6.04 13.39
C ARG A 94 -13.07 -5.44 12.30
N LEU A 95 -11.91 -6.06 12.11
CA LEU A 95 -11.01 -5.81 11.00
C LEU A 95 -11.06 -6.98 10.02
N GLU A 96 -11.25 -6.65 8.75
CA GLU A 96 -11.33 -7.64 7.68
C GLU A 96 -10.34 -7.26 6.57
N ILE A 97 -9.48 -8.20 6.18
CA ILE A 97 -8.72 -8.06 4.95
C ILE A 97 -9.56 -8.67 3.84
N ARG A 98 -9.85 -7.91 2.80
CA ARG A 98 -10.65 -8.38 1.66
C ARG A 98 -9.86 -8.33 0.36
N TRP A 99 -10.09 -9.32 -0.50
CA TRP A 99 -9.59 -9.37 -1.87
C TRP A 99 -10.71 -8.98 -2.83
N GLU A 100 -10.63 -7.75 -3.36
CA GLU A 100 -11.72 -7.15 -4.13
C GLU A 100 -11.21 -6.34 -5.34
N GLY A 101 -12.10 -6.13 -6.31
CA GLY A 101 -11.86 -5.28 -7.48
C GLY A 101 -11.74 -6.04 -8.80
N PHE A 102 -11.86 -5.29 -9.90
CA PHE A 102 -11.61 -5.80 -11.25
C PHE A 102 -10.11 -6.04 -11.49
N PHE A 103 -9.28 -5.11 -10.99
CA PHE A 103 -7.87 -5.32 -10.73
C PHE A 103 -7.75 -5.68 -9.25
N PRO A 104 -7.61 -6.98 -8.93
CA PRO A 104 -7.82 -7.42 -7.58
C PRO A 104 -6.69 -6.92 -6.68
N ARG A 105 -7.08 -6.36 -5.54
CA ARG A 105 -6.18 -5.74 -4.56
C ARG A 105 -6.65 -6.03 -3.15
N TYR A 106 -5.70 -6.15 -2.23
CA TYR A 106 -6.00 -6.27 -0.81
C TYR A 106 -6.51 -4.94 -0.27
N ARG A 107 -7.57 -4.99 0.53
CA ARG A 107 -8.11 -3.84 1.25
C ARG A 107 -8.35 -4.22 2.70
N LEU A 108 -7.92 -3.36 3.61
CA LEU A 108 -8.24 -3.48 5.02
C LEU A 108 -9.52 -2.68 5.30
N TYR A 109 -10.53 -3.38 5.79
CA TYR A 109 -11.79 -2.82 6.21
C TYR A 109 -11.87 -2.74 7.73
N TYR A 110 -12.37 -1.61 8.21
CA TYR A 110 -12.86 -1.45 9.57
C TYR A 110 -14.39 -1.53 9.57
N VAL A 111 -14.95 -2.41 10.39
CA VAL A 111 -16.38 -2.57 10.54
C VAL A 111 -16.76 -2.18 11.97
N PRO A 112 -17.42 -1.02 12.19
CA PRO A 112 -17.71 -0.52 13.54
C PRO A 112 -18.83 -1.28 14.25
N SER A 113 -19.67 -2.01 13.51
CA SER A 113 -20.72 -2.85 14.10
C SER A 113 -21.14 -3.95 13.12
N PRO A 114 -21.77 -5.05 13.58
CA PRO A 114 -22.16 -6.17 12.72
C PRO A 114 -23.10 -5.80 11.57
N ARG A 115 -23.86 -4.71 11.71
CA ARG A 115 -24.80 -4.20 10.70
C ARG A 115 -24.18 -3.20 9.73
N HIS A 116 -22.97 -2.72 10.02
CA HIS A 116 -22.28 -1.77 9.17
C HIS A 116 -21.50 -2.53 8.07
N PRO A 117 -21.54 -2.09 6.79
CA PRO A 117 -20.85 -2.78 5.70
C PRO A 117 -19.32 -2.72 5.80
N GLY A 118 -18.81 -1.76 6.59
CA GLY A 118 -17.40 -1.47 6.79
C GLY A 118 -16.91 -0.30 5.94
N VAL A 119 -15.77 0.27 6.35
CA VAL A 119 -15.07 1.35 5.64
C VAL A 119 -13.64 0.92 5.34
N VAL A 120 -13.11 1.35 4.19
CA VAL A 120 -11.74 1.03 3.79
C VAL A 120 -10.78 1.93 4.57
N ILE A 121 -9.93 1.32 5.39
CA ILE A 121 -8.90 2.00 6.20
C ILE A 121 -7.48 1.67 5.72
N GLY A 122 -7.32 0.79 4.73
CA GLY A 122 -6.04 0.46 4.13
C GLY A 122 -6.20 -0.19 2.75
N GLU A 123 -5.24 0.04 1.86
CA GLU A 123 -5.24 -0.55 0.52
C GLU A 123 -3.82 -1.01 0.16
N CYS A 124 -3.74 -2.13 -0.56
CA CYS A 124 -2.54 -2.56 -1.24
C CYS A 124 -2.38 -1.74 -2.52
N TYR A 125 -1.45 -0.79 -2.48
CA TYR A 125 -1.12 0.07 -3.62
C TYR A 125 -0.19 -0.66 -4.60
N PHE A 126 0.62 -1.58 -4.10
CA PHE A 126 1.64 -2.30 -4.86
C PHE A 126 1.30 -3.80 -4.95
N PRO A 127 0.80 -4.29 -6.10
CA PRO A 127 0.36 -5.68 -6.25
C PRO A 127 1.44 -6.72 -5.90
N ASP A 128 2.69 -6.43 -6.27
CA ASP A 128 3.86 -7.28 -5.97
C ASP A 128 4.63 -6.78 -4.73
N GLY A 129 4.08 -5.82 -4.01
CA GLY A 129 4.72 -5.21 -2.84
C GLY A 129 4.57 -6.02 -1.57
N CYS A 130 5.00 -5.43 -0.46
CA CYS A 130 4.73 -5.94 0.87
C CYS A 130 3.59 -5.17 1.53
N ASN A 131 2.66 -5.92 2.11
CA ASN A 131 1.57 -5.37 2.87
C ASN A 131 1.57 -5.97 4.27
N ASN A 132 1.58 -5.11 5.27
CA ASN A 132 1.56 -5.51 6.66
C ASN A 132 0.80 -4.49 7.49
N GLY A 133 0.22 -4.93 8.60
CA GLY A 133 -0.48 -4.04 9.50
C GLY A 133 -0.39 -4.48 10.94
N PHE A 134 -0.76 -3.57 11.81
CA PHE A 134 -0.94 -3.81 13.23
C PHE A 134 -1.99 -2.85 13.75
N PHE A 135 -2.56 -3.16 14.90
CA PHE A 135 -3.50 -2.29 15.57
C PHE A 135 -3.19 -2.22 17.06
N PHE A 136 -3.72 -1.18 17.70
CA PHE A 136 -3.70 -1.01 19.13
C PHE A 136 -5.12 -1.07 19.68
N ALA A 137 -5.25 -1.80 20.78
CA ALA A 137 -6.49 -1.95 21.52
C ALA A 137 -6.17 -2.08 23.02
N PRO A 138 -7.10 -1.68 23.90
CA PRO A 138 -7.05 -2.13 25.28
C PRO A 138 -7.38 -3.63 25.34
N ASP A 139 -6.82 -4.28 26.36
CA ASP A 139 -7.02 -5.68 26.71
C ASP A 139 -7.03 -5.71 28.25
N ALA A 140 -8.16 -5.27 28.83
CA ALA A 140 -8.27 -5.02 30.26
C ALA A 140 -8.39 -6.31 31.09
N ASP A 141 -8.92 -7.38 30.49
CA ASP A 141 -9.08 -8.69 31.11
C ASP A 141 -7.92 -9.66 30.81
N GLY A 142 -7.05 -9.33 29.84
CA GLY A 142 -5.84 -10.08 29.52
C GLY A 142 -6.12 -11.37 28.76
N ASP A 143 -7.25 -11.47 28.07
CA ASP A 143 -7.66 -12.66 27.31
C ASP A 143 -7.05 -12.70 25.89
N ALA A 144 -6.26 -11.69 25.54
CA ALA A 144 -5.66 -11.48 24.22
C ALA A 144 -6.68 -11.23 23.09
N VAL A 145 -7.93 -10.93 23.44
CA VAL A 145 -8.98 -10.42 22.56
C VAL A 145 -9.08 -8.91 22.78
N PRO A 146 -9.03 -8.08 21.73
CA PRO A 146 -9.13 -6.65 21.92
C PRO A 146 -10.50 -6.25 22.47
N ASP A 147 -10.56 -5.44 23.53
CA ASP A 147 -11.82 -4.93 24.08
C ASP A 147 -12.56 -4.08 23.02
N ARG A 148 -11.80 -3.21 22.36
CA ARG A 148 -12.24 -2.31 21.28
C ARG A 148 -11.05 -1.83 20.46
N LEU A 149 -11.28 -1.50 19.19
CA LEU A 149 -10.21 -0.99 18.35
C LEU A 149 -9.98 0.49 18.65
N ARG A 150 -8.71 0.87 18.86
CA ARG A 150 -8.36 2.27 19.11
C ARG A 150 -7.66 2.90 17.93
N TYR A 151 -6.73 2.17 17.36
CA TYR A 151 -5.86 2.68 16.33
C TYR A 151 -5.43 1.53 15.41
N VAL A 152 -5.40 1.79 14.11
CA VAL A 152 -5.00 0.79 13.12
C VAL A 152 -3.97 1.40 12.18
N GLN A 153 -2.88 0.70 11.94
CA GLN A 153 -1.91 1.05 10.92
C GLN A 153 -1.79 -0.07 9.89
N TRP A 154 -1.91 0.30 8.62
CA TRP A 154 -1.67 -0.55 7.47
C TRP A 154 -0.56 0.06 6.62
N VAL A 155 0.36 -0.77 6.13
CA VAL A 155 1.50 -0.35 5.34
C VAL A 155 1.52 -1.13 4.04
N SER A 156 1.75 -0.44 2.93
CA SER A 156 1.94 -0.98 1.59
C SER A 156 3.25 -0.43 1.02
N SER A 157 4.23 -1.30 0.78
CA SER A 157 5.56 -0.93 0.27
C SER A 157 5.83 -1.55 -1.10
N ASP A 158 6.41 -0.79 -2.02
CA ASP A 158 6.60 -1.16 -3.42
C ASP A 158 7.71 -2.18 -3.64
N TYR A 159 8.68 -2.21 -2.72
CA TYR A 159 9.81 -3.13 -2.77
C TYR A 159 10.66 -2.95 -4.04
N GLY A 160 10.78 -1.71 -4.50
CA GLY A 160 11.70 -1.30 -5.55
C GLY A 160 11.23 -1.74 -6.93
N ARG A 161 9.91 -1.68 -7.18
CA ARG A 161 9.35 -1.77 -8.52
C ARG A 161 9.60 -0.43 -9.19
N ASP A 162 10.84 -0.23 -9.61
CA ASP A 162 11.47 0.99 -10.13
C ASP A 162 10.48 1.89 -10.90
N ASP A 163 9.87 2.84 -10.20
CA ASP A 163 8.81 3.74 -10.69
C ASP A 163 9.30 5.18 -10.90
N GLY A 164 10.60 5.45 -10.76
CA GLY A 164 11.22 6.65 -11.32
C GLY A 164 12.39 7.27 -10.57
N VAL A 165 12.71 6.84 -9.33
CA VAL A 165 13.88 7.35 -8.59
C VAL A 165 14.74 6.22 -8.04
N PRO A 166 15.88 5.91 -8.70
CA PRO A 166 16.79 4.88 -8.23
C PRO A 166 17.25 5.11 -6.79
N GLY A 167 17.16 4.07 -5.94
CA GLY A 167 17.72 4.07 -4.59
C GLY A 167 16.75 4.41 -3.45
N TYR A 168 15.45 4.54 -3.74
CA TYR A 168 14.41 4.73 -2.75
C TYR A 168 13.36 3.60 -2.80
N LEU A 169 12.63 3.43 -1.70
CA LEU A 169 11.45 2.58 -1.60
C LEU A 169 10.24 3.45 -1.30
N ASP A 170 9.17 3.21 -2.03
CA ASP A 170 7.89 3.87 -1.86
C ASP A 170 7.05 3.11 -0.84
N ARG A 171 6.59 3.84 0.18
CA ARG A 171 5.77 3.27 1.24
C ARG A 171 4.56 4.14 1.51
N TYR A 172 3.38 3.55 1.41
CA TYR A 172 2.14 4.14 1.90
C TYR A 172 1.86 3.63 3.31
N ARG A 173 1.63 4.53 4.26
CA ARG A 173 1.14 4.22 5.61
C ARG A 173 -0.26 4.79 5.79
N TYR A 174 -1.22 3.90 5.93
CA TYR A 174 -2.58 4.23 6.30
C TYR A 174 -2.69 4.15 7.81
N VAL A 175 -3.14 5.22 8.43
CA VAL A 175 -3.21 5.40 9.87
C VAL A 175 -4.63 5.82 10.21
N TYR A 176 -5.39 4.94 10.86
CA TYR A 176 -6.77 5.20 11.26
C TYR A 176 -6.89 5.32 12.78
N ASP A 177 -7.20 6.52 13.26
CA ASP A 177 -7.61 6.78 14.64
C ASP A 177 -9.12 6.51 14.74
N VAL A 178 -9.46 5.33 15.26
CA VAL A 178 -10.84 4.82 15.32
C VAL A 178 -11.72 5.76 16.15
N ALA A 179 -11.16 6.27 17.25
CA ALA A 179 -11.94 7.07 18.19
C ALA A 179 -12.19 8.50 17.75
N LYS A 180 -11.35 9.04 16.88
CA LYS A 180 -11.59 10.34 16.24
C LYS A 180 -12.27 10.21 14.89
N ASP A 181 -12.51 8.99 14.42
CA ASP A 181 -12.88 8.68 13.04
C ASP A 181 -12.04 9.47 12.04
N ARG A 182 -10.71 9.28 12.10
CA ARG A 182 -9.78 9.99 11.21
C ARG A 182 -8.80 9.04 10.56
N LEU A 183 -8.83 9.00 9.23
CA LEU A 183 -7.86 8.33 8.38
C LEU A 183 -6.82 9.34 7.90
N TYR A 184 -5.55 9.00 8.10
CA TYR A 184 -4.39 9.67 7.54
C TYR A 184 -3.68 8.72 6.58
N VAL A 185 -3.36 9.18 5.37
CA VAL A 185 -2.57 8.42 4.41
C VAL A 185 -1.26 9.15 4.20
N TRP A 186 -0.17 8.55 4.63
CA TRP A 186 1.18 9.07 4.46
C TRP A 186 1.88 8.34 3.32
N HIS A 187 2.67 9.08 2.56
CA HIS A 187 3.58 8.55 1.56
C HIS A 187 5.01 8.88 1.97
N ASP A 188 5.80 7.84 2.20
CA ASP A 188 7.21 7.94 2.58
C ASP A 188 8.10 7.46 1.44
N LEU A 189 9.22 8.15 1.25
CA LEU A 189 10.37 7.68 0.49
C LEU A 189 11.44 7.22 1.47
N LEU A 190 11.75 5.92 1.47
CA LEU A 190 12.75 5.33 2.37
C LEU A 190 14.07 5.10 1.64
N PHE A 191 15.19 5.27 2.34
CA PHE A 191 16.48 4.94 1.76
C PHE A 191 16.65 3.43 1.59
N TYR A 192 17.03 3.03 0.38
CA TYR A 192 17.23 1.64 0.05
C TYR A 192 18.60 1.10 0.52
N ARG A 193 18.64 -0.18 0.97
CA ARG A 193 19.87 -0.82 1.50
C ARG A 193 20.42 -1.94 0.61
N CYS A 194 19.58 -2.79 0.01
CA CYS A 194 20.01 -3.85 -0.92
C CYS A 194 19.70 -3.49 -2.39
N PRO A 195 19.76 -4.40 -3.38
CA PRO A 195 19.16 -4.27 -4.73
C PRO A 195 17.70 -4.77 -4.74
N PRO A 196 16.75 -4.16 -5.49
CA PRO A 196 15.30 -4.14 -5.17
C PRO A 196 14.77 -5.53 -4.84
N PRO A 197 14.07 -5.69 -3.71
CA PRO A 197 13.57 -6.99 -3.33
C PRO A 197 12.53 -7.47 -4.33
N LEU A 198 12.86 -8.53 -5.06
CA LEU A 198 11.85 -9.33 -5.73
C LEU A 198 11.01 -9.96 -4.62
N SER A 199 9.79 -9.46 -4.42
CA SER A 199 8.75 -10.21 -3.70
C SER A 199 8.64 -11.56 -4.39
N THR A 200 8.94 -12.63 -3.66
CA THR A 200 8.92 -14.00 -4.19
C THR A 200 7.69 -14.70 -3.62
N PRO A 201 6.66 -14.97 -4.44
CA PRO A 201 5.57 -15.84 -4.02
C PRO A 201 6.13 -17.19 -3.53
N PRO A 202 5.54 -17.80 -2.48
CA PRO A 202 4.32 -17.40 -1.77
C PRO A 202 4.55 -16.40 -0.62
N TYR A 203 5.79 -16.00 -0.35
CA TYR A 203 6.15 -15.16 0.79
C TYR A 203 6.17 -13.69 0.38
N THR A 204 4.98 -13.09 0.27
CA THR A 204 4.82 -11.64 0.23
C THR A 204 5.56 -11.07 1.45
N CYS A 205 6.35 -10.01 1.25
CA CYS A 205 7.26 -9.42 2.24
C CYS A 205 8.68 -10.01 2.41
N ARG A 206 9.06 -11.12 1.77
CA ARG A 206 10.48 -11.59 1.83
C ARG A 206 11.36 -10.93 0.77
N THR A 207 12.51 -10.45 1.22
CA THR A 207 13.49 -9.68 0.44
C THR A 207 14.86 -10.38 0.46
N LYS A 208 15.78 -9.97 -0.43
CA LYS A 208 17.18 -10.46 -0.38
C LYS A 208 17.92 -10.00 0.88
N CYS A 209 17.52 -8.88 1.46
CA CYS A 209 18.01 -8.39 2.73
C CYS A 209 16.85 -7.84 3.57
N ASP A 210 16.75 -8.30 4.81
CA ASP A 210 15.72 -7.88 5.75
C ASP A 210 16.41 -7.23 6.97
N PRO A 211 16.15 -5.94 7.28
CA PRO A 211 15.25 -5.02 6.59
C PRO A 211 15.79 -4.50 5.24
N PRO A 212 14.92 -4.24 4.25
CA PRO A 212 15.33 -3.79 2.91
C PRO A 212 15.70 -2.30 2.85
N CYS A 213 15.30 -1.52 3.85
CA CYS A 213 15.63 -0.11 3.99
C CYS A 213 16.76 0.12 5.01
N LYS A 214 17.36 1.31 4.96
CA LYS A 214 18.25 1.77 6.03
C LYS A 214 17.41 2.04 7.28
N MET A 215 17.96 1.66 8.44
CA MET A 215 17.33 1.87 9.74
C MET A 215 18.16 2.83 10.58
N SER A 216 17.52 3.66 11.39
CA SER A 216 18.12 4.46 12.46
C SER A 216 17.59 4.00 13.82
N ALA A 217 18.42 4.12 14.84
CA ALA A 217 18.00 3.87 16.22
C ALA A 217 17.49 5.16 16.85
N VAL A 218 16.33 5.08 17.52
CA VAL A 218 15.78 6.15 18.35
C VAL A 218 15.39 5.53 19.69
N GLY A 219 16.14 5.86 20.74
CA GLY A 219 16.03 5.20 22.04
C GLY A 219 16.39 3.71 21.94
N ASN A 220 15.46 2.84 22.34
CA ASN A 220 15.59 1.38 22.27
C ASN A 220 14.88 0.73 21.07
N ARG A 221 14.39 1.54 20.12
CA ARG A 221 13.68 1.06 18.92
C ARG A 221 14.43 1.49 17.65
N THR A 222 14.13 0.81 16.56
CA THR A 222 14.70 1.10 15.24
C THR A 222 13.60 1.44 14.26
N TYR A 223 13.79 2.51 13.50
CA TYR A 223 12.82 3.00 12.52
C TYR A 223 13.48 3.13 11.15
N PRO A 224 12.72 3.00 10.05
CA PRO A 224 13.23 3.27 8.72
C PRO A 224 13.71 4.71 8.58
N VAL A 225 14.84 4.91 7.91
CA VAL A 225 15.31 6.25 7.57
C VAL A 225 14.47 6.78 6.42
N VAL A 226 13.57 7.70 6.77
CA VAL A 226 12.70 8.40 5.82
C VAL A 226 13.47 9.56 5.19
N PHE A 227 13.60 9.56 3.87
CA PHE A 227 14.14 10.69 3.11
C PHE A 227 13.12 11.83 3.02
N LYS A 228 11.87 11.48 2.70
CA LYS A 228 10.77 12.42 2.54
C LYS A 228 9.46 11.77 3.00
N THR A 229 8.61 12.52 3.68
CA THR A 229 7.24 12.10 4.02
C THR A 229 6.26 13.16 3.52
N ARG A 230 5.08 12.72 3.07
CA ARG A 230 3.99 13.59 2.62
C ARG A 230 2.66 13.04 3.11
N LEU A 231 1.80 13.91 3.64
CA LEU A 231 0.39 13.59 3.85
C LEU A 231 -0.32 13.61 2.50
N VAL A 232 -0.86 12.48 2.09
CA VAL A 232 -1.59 12.30 0.83
C VAL A 232 -3.07 12.59 1.04
N GLU A 233 -3.63 12.12 2.15
CA GLU A 233 -5.05 12.24 2.43
C GLU A 233 -5.29 12.33 3.95
N GLU A 234 -6.26 13.17 4.33
CA GLU A 234 -6.86 13.19 5.66
C GLU A 234 -8.38 13.28 5.52
N ARG A 235 -9.12 12.33 6.10
CA ARG A 235 -10.59 12.33 6.06
C ARG A 235 -11.24 11.57 7.21
N SER A 236 -12.51 11.89 7.48
CA SER A 236 -13.40 11.05 8.30
C SER A 236 -14.10 10.02 7.41
N LEU A 237 -14.36 8.83 7.95
CA LEU A 237 -14.91 7.70 7.18
C LEU A 237 -16.35 7.37 7.54
N LEU A 238 -16.75 7.60 8.79
CA LEU A 238 -18.07 7.26 9.31
C LEU A 238 -19.02 8.46 9.37
N GLY A 239 -18.51 9.68 9.14
CA GLY A 239 -19.28 10.92 9.25
C GLY A 239 -19.45 11.38 10.70
N PRO A 240 -20.22 12.46 10.94
CA PRO A 240 -20.50 12.91 12.31
C PRO A 240 -21.21 11.79 13.08
N GLN A 241 -20.63 11.39 14.21
CA GLN A 241 -21.31 10.54 15.18
C GLN A 241 -22.26 11.45 15.98
N ASP A 242 -23.56 11.27 15.80
CA ASP A 242 -24.62 11.96 16.55
C ASP A 242 -24.62 11.59 18.04
#